data_AF-A0A1D2AAI7-F1
#
_entry.id   AF-A0A1D2AAI7-F1
#
_cell.length_a   1.000
_cell.length_b   1.000
_cell.length_c   1.000
_cell.angle_alpha   90.00
_cell.angle_beta   90.00
_cell.angle_gamma   90.00
#
_symmetry.space_group_name_H-M   'P 1'
#
loop_
_entity.id
_entity.type
_entity.pdbx_description
1 polymer ?
#
loop_
_entity_poly.entity_id
_entity_poly.type
_entity_poly.pdbx_seq_one_letter_code
_entity_poly.pdbx_strand_id
1 'polypeptide(L)'
;MHVGANDGIEAHAFPERAGSHLSPEELGTPVMAFIKSICAVFSLDASVSDQVLVLRRQLLRMVHVKEFSAEAVFQDPCASLVLRDVICPHCQDCQDLDVCKDPQLQAHDWRCGACGAPRDPVEVESALGDALGTLCDASVLQDLQCLKCHSVATEHLRAQCDHCGGPLATCRPAAETLARVRVFERVARFHGMPVLEELAGWVLAQQGSTA
;
A
#
# COMPACT_ATOMS: atom_id res chain seq x y z
N MET A 1 -22.52 -6.01 20.42
CA MET A 1 -21.50 -7.03 20.07
C MET A 1 -20.17 -6.31 19.90
N HIS A 2 -19.42 -6.17 20.99
CA HIS A 2 -18.06 -5.61 20.97
C HIS A 2 -17.06 -6.76 20.95
N VAL A 3 -17.02 -7.51 19.85
CA VAL A 3 -15.86 -8.34 19.53
C VAL A 3 -14.92 -7.38 18.81
N GLY A 4 -14.09 -6.69 19.58
CA GLY A 4 -13.08 -5.78 19.02
C GLY A 4 -11.88 -6.60 18.57
N ALA A 5 -11.16 -6.14 17.54
CA ALA A 5 -9.90 -6.78 17.14
C ALA A 5 -8.81 -6.75 18.24
N ASN A 6 -9.07 -6.03 19.34
CA ASN A 6 -8.24 -5.88 20.54
C ASN A 6 -8.91 -6.45 21.81
N ASP A 7 -9.83 -7.40 21.70
CA ASP A 7 -10.43 -8.07 22.86
C ASP A 7 -9.46 -9.03 23.60
N GLY A 8 -8.20 -9.10 23.14
CA GLY A 8 -7.14 -9.90 23.74
C GLY A 8 -7.23 -11.39 23.40
N ILE A 9 -8.16 -11.78 22.53
CA ILE A 9 -8.34 -13.15 22.07
C ILE A 9 -7.64 -13.27 20.71
N GLU A 10 -6.55 -14.03 20.64
CA GLU A 10 -5.74 -14.20 19.42
C GLU A 10 -6.58 -14.65 18.20
N ALA A 11 -7.65 -15.42 18.41
CA ALA A 11 -8.55 -15.87 17.35
C ALA A 11 -9.36 -14.74 16.68
N HIS A 12 -9.42 -13.56 17.29
CA HIS A 12 -10.11 -12.38 16.76
C HIS A 12 -9.16 -11.34 16.18
N ALA A 13 -7.84 -11.55 16.31
CA ALA A 13 -6.82 -10.72 15.68
C ALA A 13 -6.74 -10.98 14.17
N PHE A 14 -6.42 -9.92 13.42
CA PHE A 14 -6.19 -10.06 11.99
C PHE A 14 -4.82 -10.71 11.73
N PRO A 15 -4.69 -11.56 10.70
CA PRO A 15 -3.42 -12.17 10.36
C PRO A 15 -2.43 -11.11 9.87
N GLU A 16 -1.20 -11.15 10.38
CA GLU A 16 -0.10 -10.35 9.85
C GLU A 16 0.43 -10.98 8.56
N ARG A 17 0.22 -10.27 7.45
CA ARG A 17 0.73 -10.59 6.10
C ARG A 17 1.66 -9.49 5.60
N ALA A 18 2.49 -9.78 4.61
CA ALA A 18 3.45 -8.83 4.05
C ALA A 18 2.79 -7.49 3.60
N GLY A 19 1.59 -7.55 3.02
CA GLY A 19 0.84 -6.37 2.57
C GLY A 19 0.00 -5.65 3.63
N SER A 20 0.02 -6.11 4.89
CA SER A 20 -0.79 -5.51 5.96
C SER A 20 -0.20 -4.15 6.30
N HIS A 21 -0.86 -3.04 5.92
CA HIS A 21 -0.33 -1.68 6.12
C HIS A 21 -1.20 -0.80 7.03
N LEU A 22 -2.50 -1.12 7.13
CA LEU A 22 -3.46 -0.37 7.93
C LEU A 22 -3.17 -0.44 9.42
N SER A 23 -3.47 0.64 10.14
CA SER A 23 -3.45 0.69 11.60
C SER A 23 -4.65 -0.06 12.21
N PRO A 24 -4.58 -0.45 13.50
CA PRO A 24 -5.72 -1.09 14.18
C PRO A 24 -7.00 -0.25 14.17
N GLU A 25 -6.87 1.09 14.16
CA GLU A 25 -8.02 2.02 14.11
C GLU A 25 -8.70 2.01 12.73
N GLU A 26 -7.91 1.96 11.65
CA GLU A 26 -8.41 1.91 10.28
C GLU A 26 -9.04 0.56 9.94
N LEU A 27 -8.43 -0.52 10.43
CA LEU A 27 -8.92 -1.88 10.27
C LEU A 27 -10.23 -2.07 11.08
N GLY A 28 -10.26 -1.52 12.29
CA GLY A 28 -11.42 -1.55 13.19
C GLY A 28 -11.72 -2.95 13.71
N THR A 29 -12.99 -3.22 14.03
CA THR A 29 -13.43 -4.55 14.49
C THR A 29 -13.56 -5.53 13.32
N PRO A 30 -13.50 -6.86 13.54
CA PRO A 30 -13.71 -7.86 12.49
C PRO A 30 -15.04 -7.68 11.75
N VAL A 31 -16.10 -7.33 12.48
CA VAL A 31 -17.43 -7.03 11.92
C VAL A 31 -17.36 -5.82 10.99
N MET A 32 -16.65 -4.77 11.40
CA MET A 32 -16.50 -3.54 10.63
C MET A 32 -15.67 -3.78 9.35
N ALA A 33 -14.57 -4.53 9.44
CA ALA A 33 -13.78 -4.95 8.28
C ALA A 33 -14.61 -5.80 7.31
N PHE A 34 -15.46 -6.70 7.81
CA PHE A 34 -16.37 -7.50 7.00
C PHE A 34 -17.39 -6.63 6.25
N ILE A 35 -18.08 -5.73 6.96
CA ILE A 35 -19.06 -4.80 6.36
C ILE A 35 -18.41 -3.95 5.27
N LYS A 36 -17.22 -3.38 5.55
CA LYS A 36 -16.48 -2.57 4.59
C LYS A 36 -16.11 -3.37 3.35
N SER A 37 -15.57 -4.58 3.53
CA SER A 37 -15.11 -5.44 2.42
C SER A 37 -16.27 -5.93 1.55
N ILE A 38 -17.36 -6.43 2.14
CA ILE A 38 -18.49 -6.96 1.37
C ILE A 38 -19.22 -5.86 0.60
N CYS A 39 -19.37 -4.67 1.20
CA CYS A 39 -19.95 -3.53 0.50
C CYS A 39 -19.04 -3.07 -0.64
N ALA A 40 -17.72 -3.05 -0.44
CA ALA A 40 -16.77 -2.70 -1.50
C ALA A 40 -16.83 -3.68 -2.68
N VAL A 41 -16.90 -4.99 -2.41
CA VAL A 41 -17.05 -6.03 -3.45
C VAL A 41 -18.35 -5.85 -4.21
N PHE A 42 -19.48 -5.66 -3.54
CA PHE A 42 -20.76 -5.45 -4.25
C PHE A 42 -20.82 -4.12 -5.01
N SER A 43 -20.06 -3.11 -4.57
CA SER A 43 -19.99 -1.82 -5.27
C SER A 43 -19.26 -1.91 -6.61
N LEU A 44 -18.56 -3.03 -6.91
CA LEU A 44 -17.96 -3.27 -8.22
C LEU A 44 -19.01 -3.49 -9.31
N ASP A 45 -20.22 -3.90 -8.95
CA ASP A 45 -21.34 -4.07 -9.88
C ASP A 45 -22.25 -2.84 -9.86
N ALA A 46 -22.21 -2.06 -10.94
CA ALA A 46 -23.01 -0.85 -11.09
C ALA A 46 -24.53 -1.11 -11.12
N SER A 47 -24.98 -2.34 -11.40
CA SER A 47 -26.41 -2.68 -11.44
C SER A 47 -27.07 -2.73 -10.07
N VAL A 48 -26.28 -2.89 -9.01
CA VAL A 48 -26.77 -3.02 -7.61
C VAL A 48 -26.35 -1.86 -6.71
N SER A 49 -25.85 -0.75 -7.26
CA SER A 49 -25.27 0.35 -6.48
C SER A 49 -26.22 0.93 -5.43
N ASP A 50 -27.50 1.11 -5.77
CA ASP A 50 -28.50 1.69 -4.87
C ASP A 50 -28.83 0.73 -3.71
N GLN A 51 -28.92 -0.58 -4.01
CA GLN A 51 -29.16 -1.62 -3.03
C GLN A 51 -27.97 -1.74 -2.08
N VAL A 52 -26.74 -1.64 -2.59
CA VAL A 52 -25.52 -1.64 -1.78
C VAL A 52 -25.47 -0.43 -0.85
N LEU A 53 -25.90 0.74 -1.30
CA LEU A 53 -25.97 1.94 -0.46
C LEU A 53 -26.99 1.78 0.68
N VAL A 54 -28.16 1.18 0.40
CA VAL A 54 -29.14 0.84 1.46
C VAL A 54 -28.57 -0.19 2.43
N LEU A 55 -27.95 -1.26 1.93
CA LEU A 55 -27.33 -2.30 2.73
C LEU A 55 -26.26 -1.73 3.66
N ARG A 56 -25.34 -0.93 3.12
CA ARG A 56 -24.28 -0.26 3.90
C ARG A 56 -24.85 0.58 5.03
N ARG A 57 -25.88 1.40 4.77
CA ARG A 57 -26.56 2.21 5.80
C ARG A 57 -27.19 1.36 6.89
N GLN A 58 -27.86 0.27 6.52
CA GLN A 58 -28.49 -0.64 7.49
C GLN A 58 -27.46 -1.36 8.35
N LEU A 59 -26.39 -1.89 7.73
CA LEU A 59 -25.31 -2.58 8.43
C LEU A 59 -24.58 -1.65 9.41
N LEU A 60 -24.22 -0.43 8.99
CA LEU A 60 -23.57 0.55 9.86
C LEU A 60 -24.47 0.98 11.02
N ARG A 61 -25.79 1.10 10.80
CA ARG A 61 -26.75 1.37 11.86
C ARG A 61 -26.80 0.24 12.90
N MET A 62 -26.66 -1.02 12.50
CA MET A 62 -26.63 -2.16 13.42
C MET A 62 -25.39 -2.16 14.33
N VAL A 63 -24.26 -1.64 13.86
CA VAL A 63 -23.03 -1.50 14.64
C VAL A 63 -22.87 -0.12 15.29
N HIS A 64 -23.89 0.74 15.22
CA HIS A 64 -23.90 2.10 15.79
C HIS A 64 -22.79 3.02 15.25
N VAL A 65 -22.38 2.82 14.00
CA VAL A 65 -21.36 3.64 13.33
C VAL A 65 -22.01 4.58 12.33
N LYS A 66 -21.49 5.81 12.24
CA LYS A 66 -21.98 6.82 11.29
C LYS A 66 -21.53 6.48 9.87
N GLU A 67 -22.37 6.74 8.88
CA GLU A 67 -22.08 6.42 7.47
C GLU A 67 -20.82 7.13 6.93
N PHE A 68 -20.59 8.34 7.42
CA PHE A 68 -19.51 9.24 7.00
C PHE A 68 -18.38 9.36 8.03
N SER A 69 -18.30 8.48 9.03
CA SER A 69 -17.13 8.46 9.92
C SER A 69 -15.93 7.83 9.21
N ALA A 70 -14.72 8.23 9.61
CA ALA A 70 -13.48 7.72 9.03
C ALA A 70 -13.36 6.18 9.16
N GLU A 71 -13.84 5.62 10.27
CA GLU A 71 -13.92 4.18 10.53
C GLU A 71 -14.79 3.40 9.52
N ALA A 72 -15.75 4.06 8.86
CA ALA A 72 -16.65 3.43 7.88
C ALA A 72 -16.08 3.44 6.46
N VAL A 73 -15.03 4.22 6.19
CA VAL A 73 -14.40 4.29 4.87
C VAL A 73 -13.67 2.98 4.59
N PHE A 74 -13.93 2.37 3.44
CA PHE A 74 -13.19 1.19 3.01
C PHE A 74 -11.80 1.61 2.52
N GLN A 75 -10.79 0.94 3.06
CA GLN A 75 -9.41 0.98 2.58
C GLN A 75 -9.00 -0.47 2.28
N ASP A 76 -8.29 -0.71 1.18
CA ASP A 76 -7.79 -2.06 0.87
C ASP A 76 -6.85 -2.50 2.00
N PRO A 77 -7.13 -3.59 2.74
CA PRO A 77 -6.27 -4.03 3.83
C PRO A 77 -4.92 -4.56 3.34
N CYS A 78 -4.80 -4.89 2.06
CA CYS A 78 -3.62 -5.51 1.49
C CYS A 78 -2.97 -4.58 0.46
N ALA A 79 -1.84 -3.98 0.84
CA ALA A 79 -0.98 -3.29 -0.10
C ALA A 79 -0.50 -4.26 -1.20
N SER A 80 -0.18 -3.72 -2.37
CA SER A 80 0.39 -4.48 -3.48
C SER A 80 1.81 -3.98 -3.72
N LEU A 81 2.76 -4.92 -3.83
CA LEU A 81 4.15 -4.62 -4.17
C LEU A 81 4.58 -5.58 -5.26
N VAL A 82 4.50 -5.11 -6.50
CA VAL A 82 4.75 -5.90 -7.70
C VAL A 82 6.15 -5.65 -8.22
N LEU A 83 6.98 -6.68 -8.21
CA LEU A 83 8.18 -6.73 -9.03
C LEU A 83 7.77 -7.11 -10.45
N ARG A 84 8.08 -6.24 -11.41
CA ARG A 84 7.72 -6.46 -12.81
C ARG A 84 8.80 -7.23 -13.55
N ASP A 85 8.38 -7.97 -14.57
CA ASP A 85 9.27 -8.60 -15.54
C ASP A 85 10.34 -9.52 -14.90
N VAL A 86 9.95 -10.29 -13.89
CA VAL A 86 10.88 -11.17 -13.17
C VAL A 86 11.09 -12.44 -13.98
N ILE A 87 12.27 -12.57 -14.58
CA ILE A 87 12.63 -13.71 -15.44
C ILE A 87 13.15 -14.88 -14.59
N CYS A 88 12.69 -16.10 -14.87
CA CYS A 88 13.23 -17.31 -14.27
C CYS A 88 14.52 -17.74 -14.99
N PRO A 89 15.66 -17.93 -14.30
CA PRO A 89 16.91 -18.33 -14.95
C PRO A 89 16.85 -19.73 -15.58
N HIS A 90 15.96 -20.61 -15.10
CA HIS A 90 15.85 -21.99 -15.59
C HIS A 90 14.94 -22.13 -16.82
N CYS A 91 13.71 -21.63 -16.77
CA CYS A 91 12.74 -21.78 -17.86
C CYS A 91 12.56 -20.54 -18.73
N GLN A 92 13.21 -19.42 -18.40
CA GLN A 92 13.10 -18.13 -19.10
C GLN A 92 11.67 -17.56 -19.13
N ASP A 93 10.80 -18.09 -18.28
CA ASP A 93 9.47 -17.55 -18.10
C ASP A 93 9.54 -16.19 -17.38
N CYS A 94 8.79 -15.22 -17.91
CA CYS A 94 8.76 -13.85 -17.42
C CYS A 94 7.41 -13.60 -16.76
N GLN A 95 7.41 -13.28 -15.47
CA GLN A 95 6.20 -13.07 -14.69
C GLN A 95 6.37 -11.88 -13.75
N ASP A 96 5.28 -11.16 -13.52
CA ASP A 96 5.19 -10.18 -12.45
C ASP A 96 4.96 -10.91 -11.12
N LEU A 97 5.70 -10.54 -10.08
CA LEU A 97 5.60 -11.10 -8.73
C LEU A 97 5.01 -10.07 -7.78
N ASP A 98 3.77 -10.27 -7.32
CA ASP A 98 3.20 -9.48 -6.21
C ASP A 98 3.61 -10.10 -4.88
N VAL A 99 4.66 -9.56 -4.27
CA VAL A 99 5.24 -10.06 -3.02
C VAL A 99 4.24 -10.01 -1.86
N CYS A 100 3.25 -9.12 -1.94
CA CYS A 100 2.24 -8.97 -0.89
C CYS A 100 1.04 -9.91 -1.06
N LYS A 101 0.64 -10.22 -2.30
CA LYS A 101 -0.64 -10.90 -2.60
C LYS A 101 -0.47 -12.35 -3.07
N ASP A 102 0.70 -12.73 -3.57
CA ASP A 102 0.95 -14.08 -4.09
C ASP A 102 0.91 -15.14 -2.96
N PRO A 103 -0.01 -16.12 -3.00
CA PRO A 103 -0.12 -17.17 -1.98
C PRO A 103 1.16 -18.00 -1.79
N GLN A 104 1.93 -18.25 -2.86
CA GLN A 104 3.18 -19.02 -2.78
C GLN A 104 4.23 -18.21 -2.02
N LEU A 105 4.37 -16.93 -2.35
CA LEU A 105 5.32 -16.05 -1.67
C LEU A 105 4.95 -15.83 -0.21
N GLN A 106 3.65 -15.68 0.10
CA GLN A 106 3.17 -15.58 1.49
C GLN A 106 3.49 -16.84 2.33
N ALA A 107 3.69 -17.99 1.69
CA ALA A 107 4.15 -19.22 2.34
C ALA A 107 5.69 -19.37 2.38
N HIS A 108 6.44 -18.32 2.02
CA HIS A 108 7.89 -18.31 1.85
C HIS A 108 8.41 -19.29 0.79
N ASP A 109 7.56 -19.67 -0.17
CA ASP A 109 7.96 -20.52 -1.29
C ASP A 109 8.31 -19.67 -2.52
N TRP A 110 9.61 -19.50 -2.76
CA TRP A 110 10.17 -18.70 -3.85
C TRP A 110 10.34 -19.49 -5.15
N ARG A 111 9.57 -20.55 -5.38
CA ARG A 111 9.66 -21.32 -6.62
C ARG A 111 9.03 -20.58 -7.78
N CYS A 112 9.57 -20.77 -8.97
CA CYS A 112 8.95 -20.30 -10.20
C CYS A 112 7.60 -20.98 -10.42
N GLY A 113 6.54 -20.20 -10.68
CA GLY A 113 5.19 -20.72 -10.94
C GLY A 113 5.07 -21.62 -12.17
N ALA A 114 5.96 -21.47 -13.16
CA ALA A 114 5.94 -22.29 -14.38
C ALA A 114 6.71 -23.61 -14.27
N CYS A 115 7.94 -23.59 -13.75
CA CYS A 115 8.83 -24.77 -13.73
C CYS A 115 9.12 -25.34 -12.34
N GLY A 116 8.73 -24.66 -11.25
CA GLY A 116 9.00 -25.09 -9.88
C GLY A 116 10.46 -24.98 -9.44
N ALA A 117 11.35 -24.45 -10.30
CA ALA A 117 12.75 -24.21 -9.94
C ALA A 117 12.84 -23.19 -8.80
N PRO A 118 13.75 -23.40 -7.83
CA PRO A 118 13.94 -22.45 -6.74
C PRO A 118 14.52 -21.14 -7.28
N ARG A 119 13.93 -20.01 -6.87
CA ARG A 119 14.50 -18.67 -7.04
C ARG A 119 15.29 -18.30 -5.79
N ASP A 120 16.38 -17.57 -5.95
CA ASP A 120 17.15 -17.04 -4.84
C ASP A 120 16.42 -15.83 -4.23
N PRO A 121 16.00 -15.87 -2.95
CA PRO A 121 15.40 -14.72 -2.29
C PRO A 121 16.35 -13.51 -2.21
N VAL A 122 17.67 -13.70 -2.28
CA VAL A 122 18.65 -12.60 -2.27
C VAL A 122 18.58 -11.78 -3.57
N GLU A 123 18.38 -12.44 -4.71
CA GLU A 123 18.16 -11.74 -5.99
C GLU A 123 16.87 -10.92 -5.96
N VAL A 124 15.81 -11.48 -5.34
CA VAL A 124 14.54 -10.78 -5.14
C VAL A 124 14.72 -9.58 -4.21
N GLU A 125 15.46 -9.75 -3.11
CA GLU A 125 15.79 -8.66 -2.18
C GLU A 125 16.52 -7.52 -2.89
N SER A 126 17.50 -7.83 -3.73
CA SER A 126 18.21 -6.83 -4.55
C SER A 126 17.25 -6.09 -5.48
N ALA A 127 16.37 -6.82 -6.19
CA ALA A 127 15.39 -6.21 -7.08
C ALA A 127 14.39 -5.31 -6.34
N LEU A 128 13.99 -5.68 -5.12
CA LEU A 128 13.17 -4.84 -4.25
C LEU A 128 13.93 -3.59 -3.78
N GLY A 129 15.23 -3.71 -3.50
CA GLY A 129 16.11 -2.58 -3.21
C GLY A 129 16.19 -1.58 -4.36
N ASP A 130 16.35 -2.06 -5.59
CA ASP A 130 16.35 -1.23 -6.79
C ASP A 130 15.00 -0.54 -7.01
N ALA A 131 13.89 -1.26 -6.75
CA ALA A 131 12.55 -0.71 -6.82
C ALA A 131 12.30 0.38 -5.75
N LEU A 132 12.85 0.21 -4.54
CA LEU A 132 12.83 1.21 -3.48
C LEU A 132 13.64 2.45 -3.89
N GLY A 133 14.84 2.26 -4.44
CA GLY A 133 15.67 3.36 -4.96
C GLY A 133 14.95 4.17 -6.05
N THR A 134 14.34 3.46 -7.01
CA THR A 134 13.54 4.08 -8.07
C THR A 134 12.35 4.89 -7.50
N LEU A 135 11.71 4.40 -6.45
CA LEU A 135 10.64 5.13 -5.76
C LEU A 135 11.15 6.41 -5.11
N CYS A 136 12.29 6.34 -4.42
CA CYS A 136 12.94 7.51 -3.81
C CYS A 136 13.33 8.54 -4.88
N ASP A 137 13.98 8.11 -5.96
CA ASP A 137 14.38 8.98 -7.06
C ASP A 137 13.17 9.66 -7.69
N ALA A 138 12.09 8.92 -7.95
CA ALA A 138 10.85 9.48 -8.47
C ALA A 138 10.22 10.52 -7.53
N SER A 139 10.44 10.43 -6.22
CA SER A 139 9.94 11.41 -5.25
C SER A 139 10.78 12.68 -5.19
N VAL A 140 12.08 12.59 -5.47
CA VAL A 140 13.01 13.73 -5.50
C VAL A 140 12.95 14.45 -6.84
N LEU A 141 12.83 13.69 -7.93
CA LEU A 141 12.82 14.19 -9.31
C LEU A 141 11.41 14.58 -9.81
N GLN A 142 10.40 14.52 -8.95
CA GLN A 142 9.04 14.89 -9.36
C GLN A 142 8.93 16.37 -9.72
N ASP A 143 8.01 16.65 -10.65
CA ASP A 143 7.70 18.02 -11.02
C ASP A 143 6.97 18.78 -9.90
N LEU A 144 7.04 20.11 -9.97
CA LEU A 144 6.24 21.00 -9.16
C LEU A 144 5.04 21.51 -9.97
N GLN A 145 3.86 21.49 -9.37
CA GLN A 145 2.61 21.99 -9.95
C GLN A 145 2.12 23.22 -9.21
N CYS A 146 1.60 24.21 -9.95
CA CYS A 146 0.96 25.36 -9.33
C CYS A 146 -0.42 25.01 -8.75
N LEU A 147 -0.67 25.43 -7.51
CA LEU A 147 -1.96 25.19 -6.84
C LEU A 147 -3.14 26.00 -7.39
N LYS A 148 -2.89 27.03 -8.21
CA LYS A 148 -3.95 27.89 -8.79
C LYS A 148 -4.33 27.50 -10.21
N CYS A 149 -3.34 27.36 -11.10
CA CYS A 149 -3.56 27.11 -12.52
C CYS A 149 -3.24 25.67 -12.95
N HIS A 150 -2.73 24.84 -12.03
CA HIS A 150 -2.34 23.45 -12.28
C HIS A 150 -1.29 23.26 -13.40
N SER A 151 -0.61 24.33 -13.82
CA SER A 151 0.51 24.25 -14.75
C SER A 151 1.73 23.66 -14.03
N VAL A 152 2.50 22.86 -14.76
CA VAL A 152 3.79 22.34 -14.31
C VAL A 152 4.85 23.44 -14.40
N ALA A 153 5.72 23.54 -13.39
CA ALA A 153 6.83 24.47 -13.39
C ALA A 153 7.86 24.08 -14.45
N THR A 154 8.18 25.00 -15.36
CA THR A 154 9.19 24.79 -16.41
C THR A 154 10.55 25.34 -16.03
N GLU A 155 10.60 26.30 -15.09
CA GLU A 155 11.84 26.89 -14.60
C GLU A 155 12.22 26.32 -13.23
N HIS A 156 13.52 26.18 -12.97
CA HIS A 156 14.04 25.47 -11.78
C HIS A 156 14.35 26.39 -10.58
N LEU A 157 14.43 27.71 -10.79
CA LEU A 157 14.89 28.67 -9.78
C LEU A 157 13.77 29.51 -9.15
N ARG A 158 12.52 29.38 -9.64
CA ARG A 158 11.41 30.20 -9.16
C ARG A 158 10.59 29.45 -8.12
N ALA A 159 10.29 30.14 -7.03
CA ALA A 159 9.40 29.65 -5.98
C ALA A 159 7.90 29.81 -6.34
N GLN A 160 7.58 30.49 -7.44
CA GLN A 160 6.23 30.88 -7.82
C GLN A 160 6.00 30.59 -9.31
N CYS A 161 4.75 30.32 -9.67
CA CYS A 161 4.34 30.04 -11.04
C CYS A 161 4.50 31.25 -11.97
N ASP A 162 5.04 31.02 -13.16
CA ASP A 162 5.29 32.04 -14.18
C ASP A 162 4.02 32.68 -14.75
N HIS A 163 2.92 31.93 -14.79
CA HIS A 163 1.67 32.39 -15.38
C HIS A 163 0.77 33.16 -14.41
N CYS A 164 0.73 32.75 -13.14
CA CYS A 164 -0.24 33.29 -12.18
C CYS A 164 0.35 33.72 -10.83
N GLY A 165 1.69 33.65 -10.66
CA GLY A 165 2.37 33.97 -9.41
C GLY A 165 1.93 33.10 -8.22
N GLY A 166 1.30 31.95 -8.49
CA GLY A 166 0.81 31.05 -7.46
C GLY A 166 1.93 30.20 -6.85
N PRO A 167 1.75 29.71 -5.61
CA PRO A 167 2.71 28.79 -5.00
C PRO A 167 2.78 27.48 -5.80
N LEU A 168 3.99 26.92 -5.83
CA LEU A 168 4.28 25.61 -6.40
C LEU A 168 4.29 24.55 -5.29
N ALA A 169 3.77 23.37 -5.59
CA ALA A 169 3.74 22.23 -4.68
C ALA A 169 4.17 20.96 -5.43
N THR A 170 4.62 19.94 -4.71
CA THR A 170 4.96 18.64 -5.31
C THR A 170 3.72 17.96 -5.88
N CYS A 171 3.86 17.32 -7.04
CA CYS A 171 2.76 16.56 -7.66
C CYS A 171 2.30 15.37 -6.79
N ARG A 172 3.22 14.77 -6.04
CA ARG A 172 2.96 13.68 -5.10
C ARG A 172 3.41 14.11 -3.70
N PRO A 173 2.56 13.96 -2.68
CA PRO A 173 2.93 14.29 -1.32
C PRO A 173 3.95 13.29 -0.78
N ALA A 174 4.90 13.77 0.03
CA ALA A 174 5.90 12.91 0.67
C ALA A 174 5.26 11.79 1.53
N ALA A 175 4.10 12.07 2.13
CA ALA A 175 3.35 11.10 2.93
C ALA A 175 2.97 9.82 2.15
N GLU A 176 2.64 9.94 0.86
CA GLU A 176 2.30 8.79 0.01
C GLU A 176 3.54 7.93 -0.27
N THR A 177 4.67 8.56 -0.59
CA THR A 177 5.95 7.88 -0.76
C THR A 177 6.35 7.15 0.52
N LEU A 178 6.26 7.81 1.68
CA LEU A 178 6.58 7.19 2.97
C LEU A 178 5.64 6.02 3.31
N ALA A 179 4.35 6.13 2.97
CA ALA A 179 3.41 5.01 3.13
C ALA A 179 3.85 3.79 2.31
N ARG A 180 4.33 4.01 1.07
CA ARG A 180 4.89 2.94 0.23
C ARG A 180 6.19 2.38 0.79
N VAL A 181 7.12 3.22 1.28
CA VAL A 181 8.37 2.75 1.91
C VAL A 181 8.09 1.87 3.14
N ARG A 182 7.06 2.19 3.93
CA ARG A 182 6.62 1.33 5.05
C ARG A 182 6.15 -0.06 4.60
N VAL A 183 5.61 -0.18 3.39
CA VAL A 183 5.25 -1.50 2.83
C VAL A 183 6.53 -2.29 2.54
N PHE A 184 7.57 -1.68 1.97
CA PHE A 184 8.86 -2.33 1.78
C PHE A 184 9.47 -2.82 3.09
N GLU A 185 9.45 -2.00 4.15
CA GLU A 185 9.93 -2.39 5.48
C GLU A 185 9.18 -3.62 6.03
N ARG A 186 7.84 -3.64 5.90
CA ARG A 186 7.02 -4.77 6.37
C ARG A 186 7.26 -6.04 5.55
N VAL A 187 7.35 -5.92 4.23
CA VAL A 187 7.70 -7.02 3.33
C VAL A 187 9.06 -7.59 3.70
N ALA A 188 10.05 -6.72 3.96
CA ALA A 188 11.38 -7.11 4.36
C ALA A 188 11.38 -7.90 5.68
N ARG A 189 10.68 -7.39 6.70
CA ARG A 189 10.53 -8.07 8.00
C ARG A 189 9.79 -9.39 7.88
N PHE A 190 8.73 -9.45 7.06
CA PHE A 190 7.93 -10.65 6.86
C PHE A 190 8.78 -11.76 6.22
N HIS A 191 9.47 -11.48 5.11
CA HIS A 191 10.27 -12.50 4.41
C HIS A 191 11.68 -12.70 4.96
N GLY A 192 12.13 -11.89 5.93
CA GLY A 192 13.47 -11.98 6.51
C GLY A 192 14.58 -11.45 5.61
N MET A 193 14.36 -10.29 4.97
CA MET A 193 15.28 -9.60 4.06
C MET A 193 15.99 -8.44 4.79
N PRO A 194 17.19 -8.66 5.37
CA PRO A 194 17.81 -7.70 6.29
C PRO A 194 18.32 -6.43 5.59
N VAL A 195 18.82 -6.53 4.35
CA VAL A 195 19.36 -5.39 3.60
C VAL A 195 18.22 -4.45 3.23
N LEU A 196 17.10 -5.01 2.75
CA LEU A 196 15.93 -4.22 2.43
C LEU A 196 15.32 -3.54 3.66
N GLU A 197 15.31 -4.21 4.81
CA GLU A 197 14.83 -3.62 6.08
C GLU A 197 15.70 -2.44 6.50
N GLU A 198 17.03 -2.57 6.43
CA GLU A 198 17.96 -1.49 6.75
C GLU A 198 17.80 -0.29 5.80
N LEU A 199 17.70 -0.54 4.49
CA LEU A 199 17.51 0.51 3.48
C LEU A 199 16.19 1.26 3.68
N ALA A 200 15.08 0.54 3.87
CA ALA A 200 13.77 1.14 4.11
C ALA A 200 13.76 1.93 5.43
N GLY A 201 14.35 1.38 6.50
CA GLY A 201 14.48 2.04 7.79
C GLY A 201 15.30 3.33 7.72
N TRP A 202 16.40 3.33 6.98
CA TRP A 202 17.23 4.52 6.76
C TRP A 202 16.45 5.64 6.06
N VAL A 203 15.70 5.32 5.01
CA VAL A 203 14.85 6.31 4.30
C VAL A 203 13.80 6.91 5.23
N LEU A 204 13.15 6.08 6.05
CA LEU A 204 12.14 6.54 7.01
C LEU A 204 12.75 7.44 8.12
N ALA A 205 13.96 7.13 8.58
CA ALA A 205 14.64 7.91 9.61
C ALA A 205 15.04 9.32 9.13
N GLN A 206 15.48 9.46 7.88
CA GLN A 206 15.92 10.75 7.34
C GLN A 206 14.80 11.79 7.24
N GLN A 207 13.57 11.36 6.95
CA GLN A 207 12.44 12.28 6.81
C GLN A 207 11.83 12.71 8.15
N GLY A 208 12.11 11.98 9.23
CA GLY A 208 11.77 12.41 10.60
C GLY A 208 12.65 13.53 11.14
N SER A 209 13.83 13.76 10.56
CA SER A 209 14.79 14.77 11.03
C SER A 209 14.64 16.15 10.35
N THR A 210 13.73 16.29 9.38
CA THR A 210 13.54 17.51 8.58
C THR A 210 12.25 18.29 8.91
N ALA A 211 11.60 17.95 10.03
CA ALA A 211 10.45 18.67 10.58
C ALA A 211 10.84 19.58 11.76
#